data_AF-A0A6M4A4X5-F1
#
_entry.id   AF-A0A6M4A4X5-F1
#
_cell.length_a   1.000
_cell.length_b   1.000
_cell.length_c   1.000
_cell.angle_alpha   90.00
_cell.angle_beta   90.00
_cell.angle_gamma   90.00
#
_symmetry.space_group_name_H-M   'P 1'
#
loop_
_entity.id
_entity.type
_entity.pdbx_description
1 polymer ?
#
loop_
_entity_poly.entity_id
_entity_poly.type
_entity_poly.pdbx_seq_one_letter_code
_entity_poly.pdbx_strand_id
1 'polypeptide(L)'
;MGEDSADLGGMLLAWMAWQAEFAEHPSEARDGLSPEQRFFIGFAQWDCANDRPENLRVNALTNPHSPAQFRINGVAVNMPQFHKAFACKAGQAMVKKDQCRVW
;
A
#
# COMPACT_ATOMS: atom_id res chain seq x y z
N MET A 1 -2.35 7.33 13.81
CA MET A 1 -1.10 6.62 14.21
C MET A 1 -1.31 5.14 14.49
N GLY A 2 -2.24 4.73 15.36
CA GLY A 2 -2.50 3.30 15.60
C GLY A 2 -2.88 2.56 14.31
N GLU A 3 -3.90 3.07 13.61
CA GLU A 3 -4.38 2.49 12.34
C GLU A 3 -3.32 2.51 11.23
N ASP A 4 -2.60 3.62 11.06
CA ASP A 4 -1.55 3.70 10.01
C ASP A 4 -0.41 2.69 10.25
N SER A 5 -0.09 2.41 11.53
CA SER A 5 0.91 1.40 11.88
C SER A 5 0.38 -0.02 11.69
N ALA A 6 -0.92 -0.23 11.92
CA ALA A 6 -1.59 -1.50 11.67
C ALA A 6 -1.68 -1.80 10.15
N ASP A 7 -2.04 -0.80 9.35
CA ASP A 7 -2.09 -0.91 7.88
C ASP A 7 -0.71 -1.28 7.31
N LEU A 8 0.35 -0.58 7.74
CA LEU A 8 1.72 -0.88 7.28
C LEU A 8 2.19 -2.26 7.74
N GLY A 9 1.99 -2.60 9.02
CA GLY A 9 2.39 -3.89 9.58
C GLY A 9 1.65 -5.05 8.90
N GLY A 10 0.33 -4.91 8.73
CA GLY A 10 -0.50 -5.88 8.03
C GLY A 10 -0.07 -6.10 6.58
N MET A 11 0.27 -5.02 5.86
CA MET A 11 0.74 -5.11 4.49
C MET A 11 2.13 -5.79 4.38
N LEU A 12 3.03 -5.52 5.32
CA LEU A 12 4.33 -6.21 5.39
C LEU A 12 4.15 -7.72 5.63
N LEU A 13 3.27 -8.10 6.56
CA LEU A 13 2.93 -9.51 6.83
C LEU A 13 2.28 -10.18 5.62
N ALA A 14 1.30 -9.52 4.99
CA ALA A 14 0.63 -10.02 3.79
C ALA A 14 1.63 -10.23 2.64
N TRP A 15 2.58 -9.30 2.45
CA TRP A 15 3.63 -9.46 1.46
C TRP A 15 4.53 -10.67 1.74
N MET A 16 4.94 -10.86 3.00
CA MET A 16 5.77 -12.02 3.40
C MET A 16 5.03 -13.34 3.18
N ALA A 17 3.76 -13.41 3.57
CA ALA A 17 2.92 -14.60 3.36
C ALA A 17 2.72 -14.88 1.86
N TRP A 18 2.45 -13.84 1.07
CA TRP A 18 2.33 -13.95 -0.38
C TRP A 18 3.62 -14.46 -1.02
N GLN A 19 4.80 -13.94 -0.63
CA GLN A 19 6.06 -14.45 -1.15
C GLN A 19 6.31 -15.92 -0.78
N ALA A 20 5.93 -16.34 0.43
CA ALA A 20 6.09 -17.73 0.87
C ALA A 20 5.22 -18.69 0.03
N GLU A 21 3.94 -18.35 -0.17
CA GLU A 21 3.01 -19.15 -0.97
C GLU A 21 3.47 -19.25 -2.43
N PHE A 22 3.79 -18.11 -3.04
CA PHE A 22 4.12 -18.04 -4.48
C PHE A 22 5.56 -18.45 -4.80
N ALA A 23 6.39 -18.74 -3.79
CA ALA A 23 7.67 -19.42 -3.99
C ALA A 23 7.48 -20.88 -4.40
N GLU A 24 6.47 -21.56 -3.86
CA GLU A 24 6.11 -22.93 -4.22
C GLU A 24 5.09 -22.98 -5.37
N HIS A 25 4.29 -21.92 -5.51
CA HIS A 25 3.24 -21.82 -6.52
C HIS A 25 3.39 -20.55 -7.37
N PRO A 26 4.33 -20.48 -8.34
CA PRO A 26 4.55 -19.27 -9.13
C PRO A 26 3.27 -18.75 -9.80
N SER A 27 3.00 -17.45 -9.66
CA SER A 27 1.90 -16.80 -10.37
C SER A 27 2.34 -16.30 -11.73
N GLU A 28 1.42 -16.32 -12.69
CA GLU A 28 1.65 -15.75 -14.00
C GLU A 28 1.25 -14.27 -14.05
N ALA A 29 1.91 -13.53 -14.94
CA ALA A 29 1.48 -12.19 -15.32
C ALA A 29 0.08 -12.25 -15.95
N ARG A 30 -0.77 -11.29 -15.61
CA ARG A 30 -2.13 -11.16 -16.17
C ARG A 30 -2.46 -9.69 -16.39
N ASP A 31 -3.22 -9.41 -17.44
CA ASP A 31 -3.65 -8.05 -17.80
C ASP A 31 -2.49 -7.05 -17.96
N GLY A 32 -1.33 -7.54 -18.42
CA GLY A 32 -0.12 -6.73 -18.59
C GLY A 32 0.63 -6.39 -17.29
N LEU A 33 0.26 -7.01 -16.17
CA LEU A 33 0.83 -6.75 -14.85
C LEU A 33 1.57 -7.97 -14.31
N SER A 34 2.74 -7.74 -13.69
CA SER A 34 3.46 -8.80 -12.97
C SER A 34 2.67 -9.25 -11.74
N PRO A 35 2.94 -10.46 -11.21
CA PRO A 35 2.35 -10.93 -9.96
C PRO A 35 2.50 -9.93 -8.79
N GLU A 36 3.68 -9.32 -8.64
CA GLU A 36 3.96 -8.33 -7.61
C GLU A 36 3.15 -7.04 -7.82
N GLN A 37 3.04 -6.57 -9.06
CA GLN A 37 2.21 -5.41 -9.38
C GLN A 37 0.73 -5.68 -9.07
N ARG A 38 0.25 -6.88 -9.38
CA ARG A 38 -1.11 -7.31 -9.09
C ARG A 38 -1.38 -7.41 -7.58
N PHE A 39 -0.42 -7.83 -6.77
CA PHE A 39 -0.54 -7.81 -5.31
C PHE A 39 -0.84 -6.39 -4.79
N PHE A 40 -0.04 -5.40 -5.20
CA PHE A 40 -0.23 -4.01 -4.77
C PHE A 40 -1.50 -3.38 -5.35
N ILE A 41 -1.89 -3.73 -6.57
CA ILE A 41 -3.16 -3.28 -7.15
C ILE A 41 -4.35 -3.87 -6.38
N GLY A 42 -4.30 -5.15 -6.02
CA GLY A 42 -5.32 -5.79 -5.19
C GLY A 42 -5.46 -5.11 -3.82
N PHE A 43 -4.34 -4.77 -3.17
CA PHE A 43 -4.34 -3.98 -1.94
C PHE A 43 -4.99 -2.59 -2.14
N ALA A 44 -4.61 -1.87 -3.20
CA ALA A 44 -5.13 -0.54 -3.48
C ALA A 44 -6.64 -0.53 -3.74
N GLN A 45 -7.18 -1.57 -4.38
CA GLN A 45 -8.59 -1.65 -4.76
C GLN A 45 -9.55 -1.78 -3.57
N TRP A 46 -9.08 -2.29 -2.43
CA TRP A 46 -9.93 -2.49 -1.25
C TRP A 46 -10.43 -1.16 -0.66
N ASP A 47 -9.64 -0.08 -0.77
CA ASP A 47 -9.96 1.26 -0.24
C ASP A 47 -10.17 2.27 -1.39
N CYS A 48 -10.67 1.81 -2.55
CA CYS A 48 -11.08 2.73 -3.61
C CYS A 48 -12.33 3.51 -3.18
N ALA A 49 -12.14 4.73 -2.71
CA ALA A 49 -13.21 5.61 -2.25
C ALA A 49 -13.06 7.05 -2.74
N ASN A 50 -14.18 7.75 -2.83
CA ASN A 50 -14.25 9.18 -3.04
C ASN A 50 -15.29 9.76 -2.07
N ASP A 51 -14.97 10.89 -1.45
CA ASP A 51 -15.83 11.51 -0.44
C ASP A 51 -15.93 13.01 -0.67
N ARG A 52 -17.01 13.61 -0.16
CA ARG A 52 -17.25 15.04 -0.27
C ARG A 52 -16.20 15.82 0.53
N PRO A 53 -15.75 16.99 0.06
CA PRO A 53 -14.79 17.81 0.81
C PRO A 53 -15.25 18.15 2.24
N GLU A 54 -16.56 18.32 2.44
CA GLU A 54 -17.15 18.58 3.76
C GLU A 54 -16.95 17.38 4.71
N ASN A 55 -17.22 16.17 4.22
CA ASN A 55 -17.02 14.94 4.99
C ASN A 55 -15.54 14.68 5.26
N LEU A 56 -14.65 14.92 4.28
CA LEU A 56 -13.21 14.78 4.48
C LEU A 56 -12.70 15.68 5.62
N ARG A 57 -13.21 16.91 5.74
CA ARG A 57 -12.87 17.82 6.85
C ARG A 57 -13.33 17.29 8.20
N VAL A 58 -14.55 16.77 8.27
CA VAL A 58 -15.08 16.18 9.51
C VAL A 58 -14.29 14.92 9.88
N ASN A 59 -14.10 14.01 8.93
CA ASN A 59 -13.38 12.76 9.13
C ASN A 59 -11.93 12.99 9.55
N ALA A 60 -11.26 14.02 9.04
CA ALA A 60 -9.91 14.37 9.48
C ALA A 60 -9.83 14.74 10.98
N LEU A 61 -10.95 15.12 11.60
CA LEU A 61 -11.03 15.46 13.03
C LEU A 61 -11.61 14.33 13.88
N THR A 62 -12.49 13.50 13.33
CA THR A 62 -13.30 12.56 14.10
C THR A 62 -13.01 11.09 13.81
N ASN A 63 -12.46 10.75 12.64
CA ASN A 63 -12.15 9.38 12.25
C ASN A 63 -10.69 9.07 12.63
N PRO A 64 -10.40 8.00 13.39
CA PRO A 64 -9.02 7.61 13.69
C PRO A 64 -8.25 7.09 12.47
N HIS A 65 -8.94 6.70 11.39
CA HIS A 65 -8.33 6.25 10.15
C HIS A 65 -7.99 7.43 9.24
N SER A 66 -6.81 7.35 8.61
CA SER A 66 -6.46 8.24 7.51
C SER A 66 -7.47 8.13 6.36
N PRO A 67 -7.73 9.20 5.59
CA PRO A 67 -8.52 9.10 4.36
C PRO A 67 -7.93 8.07 3.39
N ALA A 68 -8.80 7.40 2.63
CA ALA A 68 -8.46 6.24 1.80
C ALA A 68 -7.21 6.42 0.92
N GLN A 69 -7.10 7.56 0.21
CA GLN A 69 -5.92 7.85 -0.62
C GLN A 69 -4.60 7.85 0.16
N PHE A 70 -4.63 8.27 1.43
CA PHE A 70 -3.45 8.34 2.29
C PHE A 70 -3.16 7.00 2.96
N ARG A 71 -4.17 6.15 3.19
CA ARG A 71 -3.96 4.77 3.66
C ARG A 71 -3.21 3.95 2.62
N ILE A 72 -3.68 3.98 1.37
CA ILE A 72 -3.03 3.22 0.30
C ILE A 72 -1.66 3.80 -0.05
N ASN A 73 -1.58 5.10 -0.34
CA ASN A 73 -0.31 5.69 -0.77
C ASN A 73 0.70 5.80 0.38
N GLY A 74 0.22 6.06 1.61
CA GLY A 74 1.05 6.15 2.80
C GLY A 74 1.67 4.82 3.19
N VAL A 75 0.99 3.69 2.96
CA VAL A 75 1.61 2.36 3.11
C VAL A 75 2.59 2.08 1.98
N ALA A 76 2.15 2.23 0.72
CA ALA A 76 2.95 1.88 -0.46
C ALA A 76 4.30 2.64 -0.53
N VAL A 77 4.31 3.93 -0.19
CA VAL A 77 5.53 4.78 -0.22
C VAL A 77 6.59 4.38 0.81
N ASN A 78 6.20 3.60 1.83
CA ASN A 78 7.10 3.06 2.84
C ASN A 78 7.59 1.63 2.51
N MET A 79 7.19 1.05 1.37
CA MET A 79 7.55 -0.31 0.97
C MET A 79 8.53 -0.33 -0.22
N PRO A 80 9.82 -0.68 -0.01
CA PRO A 80 10.77 -0.92 -1.10
C PRO A 80 10.27 -1.93 -2.16
N GLN A 81 9.44 -2.88 -1.74
CA GLN A 81 8.84 -3.90 -2.60
C GLN A 81 7.90 -3.27 -3.62
N PHE A 82 7.12 -2.25 -3.22
CA PHE A 82 6.30 -1.46 -4.14
C PHE A 82 7.20 -0.71 -5.14
N HIS A 83 8.26 -0.05 -4.66
CA HIS A 83 9.20 0.65 -5.54
C HIS A 83 9.80 -0.28 -6.60
N LYS A 84 10.18 -1.51 -6.19
CA LYS A 84 10.72 -2.52 -7.09
C LYS A 84 9.67 -3.01 -8.09
N ALA A 85 8.45 -3.33 -7.65
CA ALA A 85 7.38 -3.84 -8.50
C ALA A 85 6.98 -2.85 -9.61
N PHE A 86 7.02 -1.55 -9.32
CA PHE A 86 6.68 -0.49 -10.29
C PHE A 86 7.90 0.24 -10.86
N ALA A 87 9.11 -0.27 -10.61
CA ALA A 87 10.36 0.33 -11.05
C ALA A 87 10.47 1.84 -10.74
N CYS A 88 10.00 2.25 -9.56
CA CYS A 88 10.04 3.63 -9.12
C CYS A 88 11.48 4.10 -8.90
N LYS A 89 11.79 5.31 -9.36
CA LYS A 89 13.12 5.93 -9.30
C LYS A 89 13.21 6.89 -8.12
N ALA A 90 14.41 7.03 -7.56
CA ALA A 90 14.69 8.02 -6.52
C ALA A 90 14.23 9.43 -6.94
N GLY A 91 13.58 10.15 -6.01
CA GLY A 91 13.03 11.48 -6.27
C GLY A 91 11.62 11.50 -6.85
N GLN A 92 11.04 10.35 -7.23
CA GLN A 92 9.63 10.27 -7.61
C GLN A 92 8.72 10.33 -6.37
N ALA A 93 7.47 10.80 -6.56
CA ALA A 93 6.52 11.04 -5.48
C ALA A 93 6.27 9.84 -4.57
N MET A 94 6.29 8.63 -5.14
CA MET A 94 6.08 7.37 -4.41
C MET A 94 7.38 6.73 -3.94
N VAL A 95 8.48 7.48 -3.82
CA VAL A 95 9.77 6.99 -3.29
C VAL A 95 10.25 7.89 -2.17
N LYS A 96 10.08 7.43 -0.92
CA LYS A 96 10.59 8.14 0.25
C LYS A 96 12.05 7.76 0.53
N LYS A 97 12.86 8.77 0.88
CA LYS A 97 14.23 8.55 1.36
C LYS A 97 14.24 7.87 2.74
N ASP A 98 13.47 8.42 3.66
CA ASP A 98 13.35 7.92 5.04
C ASP A 98 12.04 7.16 5.21
N GLN A 99 12.10 5.85 5.01
CA GLN A 99 10.92 4.98 5.12
C GLN A 99 10.62 4.67 6.59
N CYS A 100 9.34 4.76 6.94
CA CYS A 100 8.86 4.27 8.21
C CYS A 100 8.78 2.74 8.15
N ARG A 101 9.26 2.06 9.18
CA ARG A 101 9.07 0.61 9.36
C ARG A 101 8.75 0.34 10.81
N VAL A 102 7.68 -0.42 11.03
CA VAL A 102 7.19 -0.81 12.35
C VAL A 102 6.76 -2.27 12.22
N TRP A 103 6.99 -3.05 13.29
CA TRP A 103 6.81 -4.50 13.35
C TRP A 103 7.89 -5.32 12.62
#